data_AF-A0A1V6P0P1-F1
#
_entry.id   AF-A0A1V6P0P1-F1
#
_cell.length_a   1.000
_cell.length_b   1.000
_cell.length_c   1.000
_cell.angle_alpha   90.00
_cell.angle_beta   90.00
_cell.angle_gamma   90.00
#
_symmetry.space_group_name_H-M   'P 1'
#
loop_
_entity.id
_entity.type
_entity.pdbx_description
1 polymer ?
#
loop_
_entity_poly.entity_id
_entity_poly.type
_entity_poly.pdbx_seq_one_letter_code
_entity_poly.pdbx_strand_id
1 'polypeptide(L)'
;MTVQSRSLKPSTGASSAVAVAKGSDDRAGTYAKARKLVSQMTNEEKSNFTYGHASTTTGWSGIAGSIPRHGFPSICFQDARNGIRDVGMVNTYPAGLHVGASCNP
;
A
#
# COMPACT_ATOMS: atom_id res chain seq x y z
N MET A 1 -17.49 12.05 -42.64
CA MET A 1 -16.38 11.40 -41.93
C MET A 1 -15.10 12.12 -42.28
N THR A 2 -14.60 12.99 -41.40
CA THR A 2 -13.20 13.44 -41.48
C THR A 2 -12.73 13.78 -40.06
N VAL A 3 -12.03 12.84 -39.42
CA VAL A 3 -11.37 13.09 -38.13
C VAL A 3 -10.04 13.77 -38.45
N GLN A 4 -9.85 15.00 -37.96
CA GLN A 4 -8.55 15.65 -38.02
C GLN A 4 -7.57 14.92 -37.09
N SER A 5 -6.53 14.34 -37.67
CA SER A 5 -5.38 13.82 -36.94
C SER A 5 -4.52 14.99 -36.44
N ARG A 6 -4.78 15.46 -35.22
CA ARG A 6 -3.80 16.30 -34.51
C ARG A 6 -2.68 15.39 -34.03
N SER A 7 -1.51 15.53 -34.66
CA SER A 7 -0.25 14.98 -34.17
C SER A 7 -0.03 15.46 -32.72
N LEU A 8 -0.15 14.54 -31.77
CA LEU A 8 0.15 14.80 -30.37
C LEU A 8 1.66 14.98 -30.27
N LYS A 9 2.09 16.25 -30.17
CA LYS A 9 3.46 16.61 -29.80
C LYS A 9 3.76 15.96 -28.44
N PRO A 10 4.90 15.27 -28.26
CA PRO A 10 5.26 14.74 -26.96
C PRO A 10 5.33 15.91 -25.98
N SER A 11 4.47 15.92 -24.98
CA SER A 11 4.59 16.88 -23.90
C SER A 11 5.89 16.55 -23.17
N THR A 12 6.87 17.45 -23.31
CA THR A 12 7.93 17.62 -22.33
C THR A 12 7.29 18.15 -21.04
N GLY A 13 6.45 17.33 -20.42
CA GLY A 13 6.00 17.50 -19.05
C GLY A 13 7.14 17.02 -18.16
N ALA A 14 7.53 17.85 -17.20
CA ALA A 14 8.53 17.51 -16.21
C ALA A 14 8.17 16.15 -15.58
N SER A 15 8.86 15.09 -15.99
CA SER A 15 8.90 13.84 -15.23
C SER A 15 9.67 14.17 -13.96
N SER A 16 8.97 14.64 -12.93
CA SER A 16 9.52 14.60 -11.58
C SER A 16 9.79 13.12 -11.32
N ALA A 17 11.05 12.73 -11.42
CA ALA A 17 11.45 11.36 -11.20
C ALA A 17 10.92 10.96 -9.82
N VAL A 18 10.04 9.94 -9.78
CA VAL A 18 9.57 9.38 -8.52
C VAL A 18 10.79 8.92 -7.74
N ALA A 19 11.03 9.52 -6.58
CA ALA A 19 12.18 9.19 -5.76
C ALA A 19 12.11 7.71 -5.37
N VAL A 20 13.11 6.93 -5.79
CA VAL A 20 13.22 5.53 -5.38
C VAL A 20 13.60 5.49 -3.90
N ALA A 21 12.81 4.78 -3.10
CA ALA A 21 13.08 4.58 -1.69
C ALA A 21 14.51 4.06 -1.49
N LYS A 22 15.24 4.63 -0.53
CA LYS A 22 16.55 4.16 -0.08
C LYS A 22 16.36 3.66 1.35
N GLY A 23 16.85 2.47 1.67
CA GLY A 23 16.85 2.00 3.05
C GLY A 23 17.75 2.91 3.90
N SER A 24 17.15 3.71 4.79
CA SER A 24 17.87 4.48 5.82
C SER A 24 18.59 3.54 6.79
N ASP A 25 19.48 4.06 7.62
CA ASP A 25 20.36 3.27 8.50
C ASP A 25 19.62 2.18 9.29
N ASP A 26 18.50 2.54 9.92
CA ASP A 26 17.63 1.65 10.70
C ASP A 26 16.84 0.64 9.84
N ARG A 27 16.60 0.94 8.56
CA ARG A 27 15.80 0.14 7.61
C ARG A 27 16.63 -0.58 6.56
N ALA A 28 17.95 -0.43 6.56
CA ALA A 28 18.83 -0.97 5.51
C ALA A 28 18.65 -2.49 5.35
N GLY A 29 18.56 -3.22 6.48
CA GLY A 29 18.39 -4.67 6.49
C GLY A 29 17.02 -5.14 5.95
N THR A 30 15.93 -4.47 6.34
CA THR A 30 14.58 -4.82 5.85
C THR A 30 14.38 -4.40 4.40
N TYR A 31 14.96 -3.25 4.01
CA TYR A 31 14.97 -2.79 2.63
C TYR A 31 15.71 -3.76 1.71
N ALA A 32 16.87 -4.28 2.10
CA ALA A 32 17.61 -5.27 1.33
C ALA A 32 16.81 -6.56 1.12
N LYS A 33 16.10 -7.03 2.16
CA LYS A 33 15.20 -8.20 2.06
C LYS A 33 14.03 -7.95 1.11
N ALA A 34 13.37 -6.80 1.24
CA ALA A 34 12.26 -6.41 0.36
C ALA A 34 12.70 -6.31 -1.10
N ARG A 35 13.83 -5.63 -1.36
CA ARG A 35 14.43 -5.52 -2.70
C ARG A 35 14.74 -6.89 -3.30
N LYS A 36 15.31 -7.81 -2.52
CA LYS A 36 15.61 -9.17 -2.98
C LYS A 36 14.34 -9.92 -3.40
N LEU A 37 13.27 -9.84 -2.60
CA LEU A 37 11.99 -10.47 -2.93
C LEU A 37 11.35 -9.84 -4.18
N VAL A 38 11.23 -8.50 -4.23
CA VAL A 38 10.61 -7.78 -5.35
C VAL A 38 11.40 -7.96 -6.65
N SER A 39 12.73 -8.14 -6.58
CA SER A 39 13.55 -8.42 -7.77
C SER A 39 13.24 -9.76 -8.44
N GLN A 40 12.66 -10.71 -7.70
CA GLN A 40 12.29 -12.02 -8.22
C GLN A 40 10.85 -12.06 -8.76
N MET A 41 10.05 -11.00 -8.55
CA MET A 41 8.65 -10.92 -8.98
C MET A 41 8.51 -10.47 -10.44
N THR A 42 7.48 -10.99 -11.13
CA THR A 42 7.05 -10.48 -12.43
C THR A 42 6.33 -9.13 -12.31
N ASN A 43 6.09 -8.45 -13.42
CA ASN A 43 5.38 -7.17 -13.38
C ASN A 43 3.90 -7.35 -13.00
N GLU A 44 3.31 -8.48 -13.37
CA GLU A 44 1.96 -8.88 -13.03
C GLU A 44 1.84 -9.12 -11.51
N GLU A 45 2.81 -9.81 -10.92
CA GLU A 45 2.85 -10.05 -9.46
C GLU A 45 3.05 -8.74 -8.67
N LYS A 46 3.93 -7.85 -9.15
CA LYS A 46 4.10 -6.52 -8.56
C LYS A 46 2.81 -5.71 -8.64
N SER A 47 2.18 -5.70 -9.81
CA SER A 47 0.90 -5.01 -10.01
C SER A 47 -0.16 -5.57 -9.08
N ASN A 48 -0.33 -6.91 -9.04
CA ASN A 48 -1.30 -7.62 -8.21
C ASN A 48 -1.24 -7.22 -6.73
N PHE A 49 -0.04 -6.97 -6.22
CA PHE A 49 0.19 -6.56 -4.84
C PHE A 49 -0.13 -5.09 -4.55
N THR A 50 -0.03 -4.21 -5.56
CA THR A 50 -0.12 -2.75 -5.37
C THR A 50 -1.53 -2.17 -5.40
N TYR A 51 -2.55 -2.96 -5.77
CA TYR A 51 -3.94 -2.50 -5.77
C TYR A 51 -4.82 -3.30 -4.81
N GLY A 52 -5.93 -2.68 -4.43
CA GLY A 52 -6.92 -3.29 -3.54
C GLY A 52 -7.82 -4.28 -4.27
N HIS A 53 -8.05 -5.44 -3.66
CA HIS A 53 -8.98 -6.46 -4.12
C HIS A 53 -10.26 -6.39 -3.30
N ALA A 54 -11.41 -6.44 -3.98
CA ALA A 54 -12.69 -6.58 -3.31
C ALA A 54 -12.84 -8.03 -2.81
N SER A 55 -13.26 -8.18 -1.55
CA SER A 55 -13.57 -9.47 -0.97
C SER A 55 -14.89 -9.38 -0.22
N THR A 56 -15.82 -10.27 -0.56
CA THR A 56 -17.12 -10.40 0.11
C THR A 56 -17.11 -11.42 1.25
N THR A 57 -16.01 -12.17 1.38
CA THR A 57 -15.87 -13.27 2.34
C THR A 57 -15.08 -12.89 3.59
N THR A 58 -14.37 -11.76 3.54
CA THR A 58 -13.53 -11.28 4.63
C THR A 58 -14.00 -9.90 5.10
N GLY A 59 -14.18 -9.72 6.41
CA GLY A 59 -14.58 -8.42 7.01
C GLY A 59 -13.47 -7.36 7.05
N TRP A 60 -12.44 -7.49 6.21
CA TRP A 60 -11.30 -6.59 6.17
C TRP A 60 -11.62 -5.31 5.38
N SER A 61 -11.18 -4.14 5.86
CA SER A 61 -11.43 -2.85 5.19
C SER A 61 -10.75 -2.74 3.81
N GLY A 62 -9.65 -3.45 3.61
CA GLY A 62 -8.99 -3.58 2.31
C GLY A 62 -8.01 -4.75 2.29
N ILE A 63 -7.74 -5.29 1.10
CA ILE A 63 -6.85 -6.44 0.92
C ILE A 63 -5.97 -6.23 -0.31
N ALA A 64 -4.66 -6.38 -0.17
CA ALA A 64 -3.72 -6.47 -1.29
C ALA A 64 -3.70 -7.89 -1.88
N GLY A 65 -3.34 -8.03 -3.16
CA GLY A 65 -3.19 -9.33 -3.79
C GLY A 65 -2.10 -10.19 -3.15
N SER A 66 -2.26 -11.51 -3.22
CA SER A 66 -1.23 -12.46 -2.80
C SER A 66 -0.23 -12.76 -3.92
N ILE A 67 0.94 -13.30 -3.57
CA ILE A 67 1.96 -13.75 -4.54
C ILE A 67 2.34 -15.21 -4.21
N PRO A 68 1.52 -16.19 -4.64
CA PRO A 68 1.67 -17.59 -4.24
C PRO A 68 3.01 -18.22 -4.64
N ARG A 69 3.57 -17.83 -5.80
CA ARG A 69 4.85 -18.36 -6.30
C ARG A 69 6.02 -18.12 -5.34
N HIS A 70 5.95 -17.03 -4.58
CA HIS A 70 6.94 -16.67 -3.58
C HIS A 70 6.48 -16.94 -2.15
N GLY A 71 5.34 -17.61 -1.98
CA GLY A 71 4.74 -17.88 -0.66
C GLY A 71 4.35 -16.60 0.09
N PHE A 72 4.16 -15.47 -0.59
CA PHE A 72 3.82 -14.22 0.06
C PHE A 72 2.29 -14.11 0.19
N PRO A 73 1.74 -14.09 1.42
CA PRO A 73 0.31 -13.99 1.62
C PRO A 73 -0.22 -12.61 1.21
N SER A 74 -1.53 -12.49 1.07
CA SER A 74 -2.16 -11.18 0.94
C SER A 74 -1.94 -10.35 2.21
N ILE A 75 -1.91 -9.03 2.05
CA ILE A 75 -1.90 -8.11 3.20
C ILE A 75 -3.33 -7.63 3.42
N CYS A 76 -3.79 -7.78 4.65
CA CYS A 76 -5.04 -7.20 5.12
C CYS A 76 -4.79 -5.81 5.71
N PHE A 77 -5.60 -4.84 5.31
CA PHE A 77 -5.71 -3.52 5.90
C PHE A 77 -6.99 -3.42 6.72
N GLN A 78 -6.85 -2.96 7.97
CA GLN A 78 -8.00 -2.67 8.83
C GLN A 78 -7.95 -1.29 9.43
N ASP A 79 -9.12 -0.66 9.43
CA ASP A 79 -9.40 0.48 10.27
C ASP A 79 -9.65 0.04 11.72
N ALA A 80 -9.52 0.90 12.72
CA ALA A 80 -9.46 2.35 12.69
C ALA A 80 -8.33 2.93 13.56
N ARG A 81 -8.34 4.26 13.73
CA ARG A 81 -7.34 5.04 14.48
C ARG A 81 -7.47 4.93 16.00
N ASN A 82 -8.49 4.23 16.50
CA ASN A 82 -8.78 4.09 17.94
C ASN A 82 -9.26 2.68 18.32
N GLY A 83 -8.82 1.65 17.58
CA GLY A 83 -9.23 0.26 17.77
C GLY A 83 -9.55 -0.41 16.43
N ILE A 84 -9.84 -1.71 16.44
CA ILE A 84 -10.21 -2.44 15.22
C ILE A 84 -11.69 -2.21 14.93
N ARG A 85 -12.03 -1.84 13.71
CA ARG A 85 -13.41 -1.59 13.26
C ARG A 85 -14.11 -2.90 12.90
N ASP A 86 -15.43 -2.94 13.17
CA ASP A 86 -16.36 -3.99 12.72
C ASP A 86 -16.04 -5.40 13.23
N VAL A 87 -15.46 -5.49 14.43
CA VAL A 87 -15.17 -6.75 15.12
C VAL A 87 -15.66 -6.70 16.56
N GLY A 88 -16.13 -7.83 17.07
CA GLY A 88 -16.51 -8.00 18.47
C GLY A 88 -15.32 -8.38 19.35
N MET A 89 -15.50 -8.32 20.68
CA MET A 89 -14.49 -8.74 21.67
C MET A 89 -13.16 -7.96 21.58
N VAL A 90 -13.21 -6.69 21.19
CA VAL A 90 -12.07 -5.77 21.15
C VAL A 90 -12.32 -4.55 22.03
N ASN A 91 -11.24 -3.86 22.37
CA ASN A 91 -11.30 -2.59 23.07
C ASN A 91 -11.41 -1.43 22.09
N THR A 92 -12.15 -0.39 22.50
CA THR A 92 -12.15 0.92 21.85
C THR A 92 -11.33 1.88 22.68
N TYR A 93 -10.24 2.41 22.10
CA TYR A 93 -9.33 3.33 22.77
C TYR A 93 -9.82 4.79 22.63
N PRO A 94 -9.34 5.70 23.50
CA PRO A 94 -9.61 7.13 23.35
C PRO A 94 -9.16 7.64 21.97
N ALA A 95 -9.95 8.51 21.35
CA ALA A 95 -9.55 9.17 20.12
C ALA A 95 -8.26 9.98 20.30
N GLY A 96 -7.53 10.20 19.20
CA GLY A 96 -6.25 10.94 19.23
C GLY A 96 -6.35 12.33 19.86
N LEU A 97 -7.52 12.99 19.78
CA LEU A 97 -7.77 14.27 20.46
C LEU A 97 -7.67 14.17 21.99
N HIS A 98 -8.17 13.08 22.59
CA HIS A 98 -8.05 12.85 24.03
C HIS A 98 -6.60 12.54 24.43
N VAL A 99 -5.90 11.75 23.62
CA VAL A 99 -4.47 11.45 23.86
C VAL A 99 -3.64 12.74 23.81
N GLY A 100 -3.88 13.61 22.81
CA GLY A 100 -3.23 14.92 22.72
C GLY A 100 -3.56 15.84 23.89
N ALA A 101 -4.81 15.82 24.38
CA ALA A 101 -5.24 16.62 25.53
C ALA A 101 -4.65 16.14 26.87
N SER A 102 -4.14 14.90 26.93
CA SER A 102 -3.55 14.36 28.16
C SER A 102 -2.18 14.96 28.50
N CYS A 103 -1.50 15.60 27.54
CA CYS A 103 -0.14 16.13 27.67
C CYS A 103 0.87 15.12 28.26
N ASN A 104 0.64 13.82 28.03
CA ASN A 104 1.48 12.74 28.51
C ASN A 104 2.08 11.99 27.31
N PRO A 105 3.42 11.96 27.14
CA PRO A 105 4.07 11.28 26.03
C PRO A 105 3.85 9.76 26.05
#